data_AF-A0A151QLV4-F1
#
_entry.id   AF-A0A151QLV4-F1
#
_cell.length_a   1.000
_cell.length_b   1.000
_cell.length_c   1.000
_cell.angle_alpha   90.00
_cell.angle_beta   90.00
_cell.angle_gamma   90.00
#
_symmetry.space_group_name_H-M   'P 1'
#
loop_
_entity.id
_entity.type
_entity.pdbx_description
1 polymer ?
#
loop_
_entity_poly.entity_id
_entity_poly.type
_entity_poly.pdbx_seq_one_letter_code
_entity_poly.pdbx_strand_id
1 'polypeptide(L)'
;MVPFPFGMSEECSFNTSFVLTCNPTLSPQTLFLKEYNSLVRVLNISLDGQLNISLPIAINCLQNESSQSVNESNQHRRFEFDLAPFHLSSKKNKLTVVGSDAAGLLWPSIENAFTVACVSLYDVEELASNESSCSGTFCCETLIQKTLSNFVYLSYTNIFSNLLFDSCGYAFLVKDGAVGIYIILKNRFCNNNTFVTAT
;
A
#
# COMPACT_ATOMS: atom_id res chain seq x y z
N MET A 1 -11.05 15.86 -17.11
CA MET A 1 -12.27 15.23 -17.69
C MET A 1 -12.36 13.82 -17.12
N VAL A 2 -13.51 13.40 -16.62
CA VAL A 2 -13.73 12.01 -16.16
C VAL A 2 -14.33 11.25 -17.35
N PRO A 3 -13.65 10.25 -17.92
CA PRO A 3 -14.17 9.50 -19.05
C PRO A 3 -15.16 8.43 -18.58
N PHE A 4 -16.23 8.21 -19.36
CA PHE A 4 -17.07 7.02 -19.21
C PHE A 4 -16.19 5.75 -19.29
N PRO A 5 -16.37 4.74 -18.41
CA PRO A 5 -17.53 4.47 -17.55
C PRO A 5 -17.61 5.22 -16.21
N PHE A 6 -16.61 6.04 -15.88
CA PHE A 6 -16.58 6.80 -14.62
C PHE A 6 -17.48 8.05 -14.67
N GLY A 7 -18.00 8.43 -13.51
CA GLY A 7 -18.88 9.59 -13.35
C GLY A 7 -18.77 10.25 -11.98
N MET A 8 -19.27 11.47 -11.84
CA MET A 8 -19.38 12.18 -10.55
C MET A 8 -20.74 11.96 -9.86
N SER A 9 -21.68 11.33 -10.56
CA SER A 9 -22.99 10.93 -10.06
C SER A 9 -23.36 9.58 -10.66
N GLU A 10 -24.36 8.91 -10.10
CA GLU A 10 -24.80 7.58 -10.53
C GLU A 10 -25.36 7.63 -11.95
N GLU A 11 -26.10 8.69 -12.31
CA GLU A 11 -26.71 8.90 -13.62
C GLU A 11 -25.68 9.12 -14.73
N CYS A 12 -24.48 9.59 -14.38
CA CYS A 12 -23.38 9.88 -15.29
C CYS A 12 -22.25 8.86 -15.18
N SER A 13 -22.53 7.68 -14.64
CA SER A 13 -21.59 6.57 -14.47
C SER A 13 -22.21 5.27 -15.00
N PHE A 14 -21.39 4.26 -15.25
CA PHE A 14 -21.91 2.95 -15.67
C PHE A 14 -22.73 2.27 -14.55
N ASN A 15 -22.24 2.36 -13.31
CA ASN A 15 -22.94 1.94 -12.09
C ASN A 15 -22.26 2.57 -10.86
N THR A 16 -22.77 2.26 -9.66
CA THR A 16 -22.29 2.80 -8.37
C THR A 16 -20.79 2.61 -8.12
N SER A 17 -20.18 1.52 -8.58
CA SER A 17 -18.74 1.25 -8.39
C SER A 17 -17.84 2.13 -9.28
N PHE A 18 -18.40 2.76 -10.31
CA PHE A 18 -17.70 3.72 -11.16
C PHE A 18 -17.92 5.18 -10.74
N VAL A 19 -18.64 5.42 -9.65
CA VAL A 19 -18.87 6.78 -9.15
C VAL A 19 -17.64 7.25 -8.39
N LEU A 20 -17.15 8.42 -8.79
CA LEU A 20 -16.06 9.12 -8.14
C LEU A 20 -16.60 10.20 -7.21
N THR A 21 -15.81 10.57 -6.22
CA THR A 21 -16.02 11.76 -5.40
C THR A 21 -14.74 12.59 -5.34
N CYS A 22 -14.88 13.89 -5.15
CA CYS A 22 -13.76 14.82 -5.01
C CYS A 22 -13.76 15.37 -3.60
N ASN A 23 -12.61 15.36 -2.93
CA ASN A 23 -12.44 16.11 -1.69
C ASN A 23 -11.79 17.48 -2.00
N PRO A 24 -12.57 18.58 -2.00
CA PRO A 24 -12.06 19.90 -2.35
C PRO A 24 -11.19 20.52 -1.25
N THR A 25 -11.21 19.96 -0.03
CA THR A 25 -10.43 20.46 1.11
C THR A 25 -8.96 20.04 1.05
N LEU A 26 -8.63 19.04 0.24
CA LEU A 26 -7.26 18.60 0.02
C LEU A 26 -6.57 19.49 -1.04
N SER A 27 -5.28 19.76 -0.83
CA SER A 27 -4.44 20.47 -1.80
C SER A 27 -3.25 19.57 -2.19
N PRO A 28 -3.17 19.08 -3.45
CA PRO A 28 -4.13 19.27 -4.53
C PRO A 28 -5.45 18.53 -4.29
N GLN A 29 -6.51 19.00 -4.95
CA GLN A 29 -7.82 18.33 -4.93
C GLN A 29 -7.65 16.90 -5.44
N THR A 30 -8.16 15.93 -4.67
CA THR A 30 -7.93 14.51 -4.92
C THR A 30 -9.26 13.83 -5.24
N LEU A 31 -9.26 13.00 -6.28
CA LEU A 31 -10.38 12.14 -6.64
C LEU A 31 -10.32 10.83 -5.85
N PHE A 32 -11.47 10.26 -5.56
CA PHE A 32 -11.62 9.00 -4.84
C PHE A 32 -12.72 8.15 -5.47
N LEU A 33 -12.61 6.83 -5.35
CA LEU A 33 -13.73 5.94 -5.58
C LEU A 33 -14.76 6.15 -4.45
N LYS A 34 -16.01 6.52 -4.79
CA LYS A 34 -17.06 6.87 -3.81
C LYS A 34 -17.32 5.74 -2.82
N GLU A 35 -17.31 4.50 -3.31
CA GLU A 35 -17.60 3.28 -2.54
C GLU A 35 -16.67 3.07 -1.33
N TYR A 36 -15.44 3.60 -1.35
CA TYR A 36 -14.45 3.39 -0.28
C TYR A 36 -14.26 4.58 0.65
N ASN A 37 -15.22 5.52 0.73
CA ASN A 37 -15.21 6.61 1.71
C ASN A 37 -13.86 7.36 1.81
N SER A 38 -13.26 7.68 0.66
CA SER A 38 -11.95 8.35 0.54
C SER A 38 -10.69 7.51 0.89
N LEU A 39 -10.80 6.19 1.06
CA LEU A 39 -9.65 5.31 1.26
C LEU A 39 -8.89 5.01 -0.04
N VAL A 40 -9.60 4.93 -1.16
CA VAL A 40 -9.02 4.64 -2.48
C VAL A 40 -8.98 5.91 -3.32
N ARG A 41 -7.79 6.49 -3.47
CA ARG A 41 -7.58 7.68 -4.30
C ARG A 41 -7.49 7.28 -5.76
N VAL A 42 -8.06 8.07 -6.65
CA VAL A 42 -7.89 7.94 -8.10
C VAL A 42 -6.84 8.95 -8.54
N LEU A 43 -5.74 8.45 -9.07
CA LEU A 43 -4.60 9.25 -9.51
C LEU A 43 -4.67 9.55 -11.01
N ASN A 44 -5.11 8.57 -11.80
CA ASN A 44 -5.27 8.73 -13.25
C ASN A 44 -6.27 7.71 -13.80
N ILE A 45 -7.02 8.09 -14.82
CA ILE A 45 -7.89 7.21 -15.60
C ILE A 45 -7.39 7.23 -17.03
N SER A 46 -6.83 6.11 -17.48
CA SER A 46 -6.38 5.97 -18.87
C SER A 46 -7.55 5.67 -19.79
N LEU A 47 -7.50 6.19 -21.01
CA LEU A 47 -8.42 5.85 -22.09
C LEU A 47 -8.28 4.37 -22.52
N ASP A 48 -7.16 3.72 -22.20
CA ASP A 48 -6.95 2.28 -22.44
C ASP A 48 -7.63 1.37 -21.40
N GLY A 49 -8.54 1.92 -20.59
CA GLY A 49 -9.28 1.16 -19.57
C GLY A 49 -8.47 0.81 -18.33
N GLN A 50 -7.44 1.60 -17.99
CA GLN A 50 -6.63 1.41 -16.79
C GLN A 50 -6.91 2.49 -15.76
N LEU A 51 -7.05 2.08 -14.50
CA LEU A 51 -7.27 2.97 -13.38
C LEU A 51 -6.05 2.96 -12.47
N ASN A 52 -5.31 4.07 -12.41
CA ASN A 52 -4.25 4.21 -11.42
C ASN A 52 -4.86 4.74 -10.12
N ILE A 53 -4.75 3.96 -9.07
CA ILE A 53 -5.25 4.29 -7.73
C ILE A 53 -4.12 4.44 -6.72
N SER A 54 -4.41 5.01 -5.56
CA SER A 54 -3.55 4.88 -4.38
C SER A 54 -4.33 4.19 -3.27
N LEU A 55 -3.74 3.13 -2.74
CA LEU A 55 -4.24 2.38 -1.59
C LEU A 55 -3.47 2.80 -0.33
N PRO A 56 -4.07 2.67 0.87
CA PRO A 56 -3.39 2.94 2.13
C PRO A 56 -2.14 2.08 2.34
N ILE A 57 -1.20 2.55 3.14
CA ILE A 57 -0.06 1.73 3.58
C ILE A 57 -0.47 0.97 4.84
N ALA A 58 -0.28 -0.34 4.87
CA ALA A 58 -0.43 -1.14 6.08
C ALA A 58 0.77 -0.90 6.99
N ILE A 59 0.52 -0.49 8.24
CA ILE A 59 1.57 -0.09 9.18
C ILE A 59 1.46 -0.93 10.44
N ASN A 60 2.58 -1.49 10.88
CA ASN A 60 2.68 -2.19 12.16
C ASN A 60 3.96 -1.75 12.86
N CYS A 61 3.83 -0.96 13.92
CA CYS A 61 4.94 -0.48 14.73
C CYS A 61 4.84 -1.05 16.14
N LEU A 62 5.96 -1.51 16.68
CA LEU A 62 6.12 -1.87 18.08
C LEU A 62 7.09 -0.88 18.71
N GLN A 63 6.63 -0.16 19.73
CA GLN A 63 7.47 0.68 20.58
C GLN A 63 7.85 -0.06 21.84
N ASN A 64 9.05 0.19 22.35
CA ASN A 64 9.42 -0.20 23.71
C ASN A 64 8.66 0.68 24.72
N GLU A 65 8.17 0.09 25.82
CA GLU A 65 7.30 0.76 26.82
C GLU A 65 7.88 2.05 27.46
N SER A 66 9.13 2.40 27.19
CA SER A 66 9.79 3.63 27.65
C SER A 66 9.53 4.88 26.81
N SER A 67 9.00 4.77 25.59
CA SER A 67 8.70 5.94 24.73
C SER A 67 7.22 6.32 24.80
N GLN A 68 6.89 7.33 25.60
CA GLN A 68 5.56 7.93 25.62
C GLN A 68 5.20 8.57 24.27
N SER A 69 4.01 8.20 23.79
CA SER A 69 3.11 8.96 22.90
C SER A 69 3.57 9.23 21.46
N VAL A 70 3.41 8.23 20.59
CA VAL A 70 2.89 8.52 19.24
C VAL A 70 1.51 7.90 19.17
N ASN A 71 0.49 8.73 18.96
CA ASN A 71 -0.91 8.34 18.87
C ASN A 71 -1.10 7.03 18.07
N GLU A 72 -1.31 5.92 18.79
CA GLU A 72 -1.65 4.60 18.25
C GLU A 72 -3.00 4.60 17.49
N SER A 73 -3.74 5.71 17.55
CA SER A 73 -5.16 5.78 17.20
C SER A 73 -5.49 5.70 15.71
N ASN A 74 -4.53 5.55 14.79
CA ASN A 74 -4.83 5.49 13.34
C ASN A 74 -4.00 4.48 12.52
N GLN A 75 -3.10 3.71 13.13
CA GLN A 75 -2.28 2.74 12.39
C GLN A 75 -3.09 1.48 12.08
N HIS A 76 -3.38 1.26 10.81
CA HIS A 76 -4.07 0.05 10.35
C HIS A 76 -3.05 -0.94 9.81
N ARG A 77 -2.83 -2.02 10.55
CA ARG A 77 -1.91 -3.09 10.14
C ARG A 77 -2.45 -3.95 9.01
N ARG A 78 -3.75 -3.91 8.72
CA ARG A 78 -4.44 -4.75 7.74
C ARG A 78 -5.47 -3.91 6.98
N PHE A 79 -5.54 -4.12 5.67
CA PHE A 79 -6.61 -3.62 4.82
C PHE A 79 -7.23 -4.76 4.03
N GLU A 80 -8.52 -4.62 3.76
CA GLU A 80 -9.30 -5.54 2.94
C GLU A 80 -10.08 -4.72 1.93
N PHE A 81 -9.97 -5.09 0.66
CA PHE A 81 -10.64 -4.43 -0.44
C PHE A 81 -11.37 -5.47 -1.29
N ASP A 82 -12.62 -5.16 -1.64
CA ASP A 82 -13.32 -5.76 -2.78
C ASP A 82 -13.39 -4.66 -3.83
N LEU A 83 -12.51 -4.71 -4.84
CA LEU A 83 -12.42 -3.73 -5.92
C LEU A 83 -13.29 -4.09 -7.13
N ALA A 84 -14.18 -5.09 -7.06
CA ALA A 84 -15.01 -5.42 -8.20
C ALA A 84 -15.82 -4.17 -8.67
N PRO A 85 -15.93 -3.90 -9.98
CA PRO A 85 -15.54 -4.76 -11.11
C PRO A 85 -14.09 -4.57 -11.61
N PHE A 86 -13.24 -3.86 -10.87
CA PHE A 86 -11.83 -3.67 -11.19
C PHE A 86 -10.96 -4.87 -10.75
N HIS A 87 -9.76 -4.94 -11.33
CA HIS A 87 -8.78 -5.98 -11.03
C HIS A 87 -7.40 -5.34 -10.84
N LEU A 88 -6.74 -5.66 -9.73
CA LEU A 88 -5.34 -5.32 -9.51
C LEU A 88 -4.46 -6.12 -10.48
N SER A 89 -3.68 -5.41 -11.30
CA SER A 89 -2.86 -6.04 -12.31
C SER A 89 -1.62 -6.72 -11.70
N SER A 90 -1.58 -8.05 -11.71
CA SER A 90 -0.46 -8.83 -11.17
C SER A 90 0.88 -8.58 -11.89
N LYS A 91 0.82 -8.20 -13.17
CA LYS A 91 1.99 -7.90 -14.01
C LYS A 91 2.51 -6.47 -13.86
N LYS A 92 1.69 -5.56 -13.32
CA LYS A 92 2.05 -4.15 -13.19
C LYS A 92 2.25 -3.72 -11.76
N ASN A 93 1.95 -4.57 -10.78
CA ASN A 93 2.08 -4.24 -9.37
C ASN A 93 2.86 -5.30 -8.61
N LYS A 94 3.55 -4.84 -7.58
CA LYS A 94 4.31 -5.65 -6.62
C LYS A 94 3.80 -5.40 -5.22
N LEU A 95 3.92 -6.42 -4.37
CA LEU A 95 3.89 -6.23 -2.93
C LEU A 95 5.27 -5.72 -2.51
N THR A 96 5.29 -4.60 -1.80
CA THR A 96 6.51 -4.00 -1.24
C THR A 96 6.40 -3.91 0.26
N VAL A 97 7.50 -4.25 0.93
CA VAL A 97 7.65 -4.20 2.38
C VAL A 97 8.88 -3.38 2.70
N VAL A 98 8.77 -2.45 3.63
CA VAL A 98 9.89 -1.65 4.15
C VAL A 98 9.88 -1.75 5.66
N GLY A 99 11.05 -1.90 6.27
CA GLY A 99 11.18 -1.98 7.73
C GLY A 99 12.21 -3.02 8.17
N SER A 100 12.55 -2.97 9.46
CA SER A 100 13.50 -3.89 10.10
C SER A 100 12.73 -5.08 10.68
N ASP A 101 13.08 -6.29 10.25
CA ASP A 101 12.39 -7.53 10.62
C ASP A 101 10.87 -7.42 10.41
N ALA A 102 10.50 -7.01 9.21
CA ALA A 102 9.12 -6.75 8.78
C ALA A 102 8.67 -7.77 7.73
N ALA A 103 7.39 -8.11 7.74
CA ALA A 103 6.76 -8.95 6.73
C ALA A 103 5.49 -8.31 6.19
N GLY A 104 5.26 -8.50 4.90
CA GLY A 104 4.01 -8.15 4.23
C GLY A 104 3.39 -9.41 3.64
N LEU A 105 2.09 -9.53 3.80
CA LEU A 105 1.31 -10.66 3.31
C LEU A 105 0.19 -10.15 2.41
N LEU A 106 -0.08 -10.83 1.30
CA LEU A 106 -1.17 -10.55 0.37
C LEU A 106 -1.88 -11.85 -0.03
N TRP A 107 -3.21 -11.85 0.05
CA TRP A 107 -4.04 -12.99 -0.34
C TRP A 107 -5.45 -12.59 -0.77
N PRO A 108 -6.17 -13.44 -1.51
CA PRO A 108 -7.57 -13.20 -1.86
C PRO A 108 -8.47 -13.27 -0.63
N SER A 109 -9.41 -12.33 -0.44
CA SER A 109 -10.28 -12.32 0.76
C SER A 109 -11.14 -13.59 0.93
N ILE A 110 -11.43 -14.27 -0.17
CA ILE A 110 -12.31 -15.45 -0.21
C ILE A 110 -11.52 -16.75 0.00
N GLU A 111 -10.19 -16.73 -0.17
CA GLU A 111 -9.30 -17.88 0.02
C GLU A 111 -8.51 -17.72 1.32
N ASN A 112 -8.57 -18.68 2.25
CA ASN A 112 -7.71 -18.71 3.45
C ASN A 112 -6.26 -19.16 3.13
N ALA A 113 -5.75 -18.85 1.95
CA ALA A 113 -4.44 -19.28 1.48
C ALA A 113 -3.60 -18.07 1.06
N PHE A 114 -2.43 -17.92 1.70
CA PHE A 114 -1.48 -16.87 1.32
C PHE A 114 -1.00 -17.09 -0.11
N THR A 115 -1.10 -16.04 -0.93
CA THR A 115 -0.62 -16.09 -2.32
C THR A 115 0.78 -15.49 -2.42
N VAL A 116 1.07 -14.45 -1.63
CA VAL A 116 2.32 -13.71 -1.72
C VAL A 116 2.76 -13.27 -0.32
N ALA A 117 4.04 -13.42 -0.04
CA ALA A 117 4.70 -12.88 1.14
C ALA A 117 6.02 -12.21 0.74
N CYS A 118 6.36 -11.12 1.42
CA CYS A 118 7.67 -10.48 1.34
C CYS A 118 8.20 -10.26 2.75
N VAL A 119 9.48 -10.52 2.96
CA VAL A 119 10.15 -10.35 4.24
C VAL A 119 11.35 -9.43 4.06
N SER A 120 11.41 -8.42 4.90
CA SER A 120 12.49 -7.46 5.01
C SER A 120 13.24 -7.69 6.32
N LEU A 121 14.53 -8.00 6.22
CA LEU A 121 15.41 -8.32 7.32
C LEU A 121 16.20 -7.09 7.76
N TYR A 122 16.57 -7.07 9.03
CA TYR A 122 17.55 -6.13 9.54
C TYR A 122 18.99 -6.63 9.27
N ASP A 123 19.85 -5.77 8.72
CA ASP A 123 21.30 -6.02 8.64
C ASP A 123 22.07 -4.73 9.01
N VAL A 124 23.02 -4.84 9.92
CA VAL A 124 23.82 -3.72 10.43
C VAL A 124 24.87 -3.28 9.41
N GLU A 125 25.39 -4.20 8.58
CA GLU A 125 26.51 -3.93 7.67
C GLU A 125 26.06 -3.19 6.40
N GLU A 126 24.83 -3.42 5.95
CA GLU A 126 24.27 -2.85 4.70
C GLU A 126 23.75 -1.41 4.86
N LEU A 127 23.70 -0.87 6.09
CA LEU A 127 23.42 0.55 6.32
C LEU A 127 24.46 1.48 5.67
N ALA A 128 25.68 0.95 5.40
CA ALA A 128 26.79 1.68 4.79
C ALA A 128 26.82 1.60 3.26
N SER A 129 26.03 0.72 2.63
CA SER A 129 25.97 0.60 1.17
C SER A 129 24.86 1.45 0.57
N ASN A 130 25.21 2.27 -0.43
CA ASN A 130 24.26 3.01 -1.27
C ASN A 130 23.57 2.12 -2.33
N GLU A 131 23.56 0.81 -2.11
CA GLU A 131 22.94 -0.17 -3.01
C GLU A 131 21.44 0.12 -3.10
N SER A 132 20.94 0.23 -4.33
CA SER A 132 19.61 0.77 -4.60
C SER A 132 18.51 -0.30 -4.72
N SER A 133 18.84 -1.58 -4.50
CA SER A 133 17.93 -2.70 -4.75
C SER A 133 17.13 -3.11 -3.53
N CYS A 134 15.80 -3.15 -3.65
CA CYS A 134 14.88 -3.65 -2.64
C CYS A 134 14.75 -5.19 -2.74
N SER A 135 15.65 -5.94 -2.10
CA SER A 135 15.77 -7.40 -2.32
C SER A 135 15.89 -8.25 -1.04
N GLY A 136 15.54 -7.73 0.13
CA GLY A 136 15.46 -8.51 1.36
C GLY A 136 15.99 -7.79 2.60
N THR A 137 16.87 -6.80 2.47
CA THR A 137 17.40 -6.04 3.61
C THR A 137 16.77 -4.66 3.67
N PHE A 138 16.13 -4.32 4.80
CA PHE A 138 15.31 -3.10 5.02
C PHE A 138 14.16 -2.86 4.04
N CYS A 139 14.15 -3.54 2.90
CA CYS A 139 13.15 -3.48 1.86
C CYS A 139 13.04 -4.83 1.16
N CYS A 140 11.83 -5.28 0.88
CA CYS A 140 11.53 -6.44 0.05
C CYS A 140 10.45 -6.11 -0.98
N GLU A 141 10.68 -6.48 -2.23
CA GLU A 141 9.69 -6.42 -3.30
C GLU A 141 9.42 -7.82 -3.85
N THR A 142 8.15 -8.14 -4.11
CA THR A 142 7.79 -9.43 -4.71
C THR A 142 6.62 -9.29 -5.67
N LEU A 143 6.62 -10.13 -6.71
CA LEU A 143 5.59 -10.15 -7.74
C LEU A 143 4.28 -10.68 -7.18
N ILE A 144 3.18 -10.07 -7.62
CA ILE A 144 1.85 -10.61 -7.37
C ILE A 144 1.61 -11.74 -8.37
N GLN A 145 1.23 -12.93 -7.90
CA GLN A 145 1.13 -14.10 -8.77
C GLN A 145 -0.23 -14.22 -9.48
N LYS A 146 -1.31 -13.75 -8.84
CA LYS A 146 -2.69 -13.85 -9.34
C LYS A 146 -3.29 -12.45 -9.52
N THR A 147 -4.15 -12.30 -10.52
CA THR A 147 -5.02 -11.11 -10.63
C THR A 147 -6.04 -11.14 -9.49
N LEU A 148 -6.22 -10.01 -8.79
CA LEU A 148 -7.08 -9.91 -7.60
C LEU A 148 -8.10 -8.80 -7.77
N SER A 149 -9.39 -9.09 -7.53
CA SER A 149 -10.39 -8.05 -7.23
C SER A 149 -10.59 -7.90 -5.74
N ASN A 150 -10.60 -9.04 -5.03
CA ASN A 150 -10.91 -9.10 -3.61
C ASN A 150 -9.66 -9.59 -2.90
N PHE A 151 -9.07 -8.74 -2.08
CA PHE A 151 -7.80 -9.06 -1.44
C PHE A 151 -7.64 -8.40 -0.10
N VAL A 152 -6.82 -9.05 0.72
CA VAL A 152 -6.33 -8.56 1.99
C VAL A 152 -4.83 -8.39 1.87
N TYR A 153 -4.30 -7.27 2.36
CA TYR A 153 -2.88 -7.16 2.66
C TYR A 153 -2.67 -6.64 4.07
N LEU A 154 -1.57 -7.07 4.68
CA LEU A 154 -1.18 -6.63 6.01
C LEU A 154 0.32 -6.49 6.15
N SER A 155 0.69 -5.73 7.17
CA SER A 155 2.06 -5.58 7.66
C SER A 155 2.20 -6.26 9.01
N TYR A 156 3.34 -6.89 9.22
CA TYR A 156 3.81 -7.44 10.48
C TYR A 156 5.24 -6.98 10.72
N THR A 157 5.64 -6.86 11.99
CA THR A 157 6.99 -6.46 12.38
C THR A 157 7.46 -7.33 13.53
N ASN A 158 8.77 -7.30 13.82
CA ASN A 158 9.38 -8.13 14.85
C ASN A 158 9.14 -9.64 14.62
N ILE A 159 9.20 -10.07 13.36
CA ILE A 159 8.99 -11.49 12.98
C ILE A 159 10.04 -12.45 13.56
N PHE A 160 11.22 -11.95 13.94
CA PHE A 160 12.31 -12.75 14.54
C PHE A 160 12.53 -12.47 16.03
N SER A 161 11.65 -11.70 16.69
CA SER A 161 11.69 -11.45 18.15
C SER A 161 12.97 -10.79 18.68
N ASN A 162 13.68 -10.02 17.85
CA ASN A 162 14.86 -9.24 18.26
C ASN A 162 14.44 -7.81 18.64
N LEU A 163 14.00 -7.61 19.89
CA LEU A 163 13.50 -6.33 20.44
C LEU A 163 14.57 -5.24 20.65
N LEU A 164 15.67 -5.26 19.90
CA LEU A 164 16.78 -4.34 20.15
C LEU A 164 16.41 -2.87 19.89
N PHE A 165 15.37 -2.58 19.10
CA PHE A 165 14.93 -1.22 18.74
C PHE A 165 13.41 -1.15 18.49
N ASP A 166 12.86 0.08 18.50
CA ASP A 166 11.52 0.36 17.99
C ASP A 166 11.43 -0.14 16.54
N SER A 167 10.55 -1.10 16.28
CA SER A 167 10.46 -1.81 15.00
C SER A 167 9.16 -1.42 14.31
N CYS A 168 9.26 -0.91 13.09
CA CYS A 168 8.11 -0.59 12.24
C CYS A 168 8.22 -1.34 10.91
N GLY A 169 7.12 -1.97 10.51
CA GLY A 169 6.93 -2.57 9.21
C GLY A 169 5.86 -1.83 8.42
N TYR A 170 6.13 -1.58 7.15
CA TYR A 170 5.22 -0.96 6.19
C TYR A 170 5.00 -1.93 5.03
N ALA A 171 3.75 -2.26 4.72
CA ALA A 171 3.42 -3.11 3.58
C ALA A 171 2.42 -2.39 2.66
N PHE A 172 2.69 -2.39 1.36
CA PHE A 172 1.86 -1.68 0.38
C PHE A 172 1.98 -2.28 -1.01
N LEU A 173 1.01 -1.97 -1.86
CA LEU A 173 0.95 -2.41 -3.24
C LEU A 173 1.34 -1.25 -4.15
N VAL A 174 2.31 -1.47 -5.03
CA VAL A 174 2.87 -0.42 -5.88
C VAL A 174 3.08 -0.89 -7.30
N LYS A 175 2.93 0.04 -8.24
CA LYS A 175 3.28 -0.15 -9.64
C LYS A 175 4.76 -0.50 -9.78
N ASP A 176 5.06 -1.51 -10.59
CA ASP A 176 6.42 -1.92 -10.91
C ASP A 176 7.20 -0.76 -11.57
N GLY A 177 8.47 -0.61 -11.18
CA GLY A 177 9.33 0.49 -11.62
C GLY A 177 9.05 1.83 -10.94
N ALA A 178 8.25 1.87 -9.86
CA ALA A 178 8.16 3.05 -9.01
C ALA A 178 9.43 3.21 -8.15
N VAL A 179 10.51 3.68 -8.80
CA VAL A 179 11.85 3.82 -8.21
C VAL A 179 11.84 4.80 -7.03
N GLY A 180 12.51 4.43 -5.93
CA GLY A 180 12.89 5.37 -4.86
C GLY A 180 11.88 5.56 -3.72
N ILE A 181 10.77 4.82 -3.70
CA ILE A 181 9.77 4.91 -2.61
C ILE A 181 10.35 4.46 -1.27
N TYR A 182 11.18 3.40 -1.25
CA TYR A 182 11.80 2.95 -0.01
C TYR A 182 12.84 3.96 0.52
N ILE A 183 13.54 4.72 -0.33
CA ILE A 183 14.48 5.78 0.09
C ILE A 183 13.70 6.90 0.80
N ILE A 184 12.51 7.23 0.30
CA ILE A 184 11.63 8.23 0.90
C ILE A 184 11.10 7.74 2.25
N LEU A 185 10.72 6.47 2.37
CA LEU A 185 10.28 5.86 3.63
C LEU A 185 11.44 5.75 4.64
N LYS A 186 12.66 5.39 4.18
CA LYS A 186 13.88 5.35 4.99
C LYS A 186 14.20 6.70 5.63
N ASN A 187 13.90 7.80 4.95
CA ASN A 187 14.12 9.17 5.44
C ASN A 187 12.91 9.78 6.18
N ARG A 188 11.72 9.13 6.16
CA ARG A 188 10.47 9.66 6.72
C ARG A 188 9.74 8.69 7.65
N PHE A 189 10.47 7.90 8.44
CA PHE A 189 9.94 6.83 9.32
C PHE A 189 8.76 7.18 10.25
N CYS A 190 8.26 8.43 10.33
CA CYS A 190 7.09 8.77 11.14
C CYS A 190 6.16 9.85 10.52
N ASN A 191 5.86 9.83 9.21
CA ASN A 191 4.80 10.72 8.68
C ASN A 191 3.81 10.01 7.73
N ASN A 192 2.55 9.92 8.18
CA ASN A 192 1.38 9.21 7.63
C ASN A 192 0.92 9.56 6.19
N ASN A 193 1.73 10.24 5.36
CA ASN A 193 1.27 10.78 4.07
C ASN A 193 2.20 10.40 2.90
N THR A 194 2.56 9.13 2.77
CA THR A 194 3.17 8.60 1.53
C THR A 194 2.11 7.90 0.69
N PHE A 195 1.80 8.48 -0.47
CA PHE A 195 0.88 7.92 -1.45
C PHE A 195 1.64 7.01 -2.38
N VAL A 196 1.18 5.76 -2.48
CA VAL A 196 1.79 4.78 -3.37
C VAL A 196 0.79 4.42 -4.46
N THR A 197 1.24 4.45 -5.72
CA THR A 197 0.38 4.24 -6.89
C THR A 197 0.28 2.75 -7.20
N ALA A 198 -0.94 2.23 -7.28
CA ALA A 198 -1.26 0.90 -7.81
C ALA A 198 -2.11 1.05 -9.09
N THR A 199 -2.08 0.04 -9.97
CA THR A 199 -2.82 0.03 -11.25
C THR A 199 -3.72 -1.19 -11.42
#